data_AF-A0A7C0YRS7-F1
#
_entry.id   AF-A0A7C0YRS7-F1
#
_cell.length_a   1.000
_cell.length_b   1.000
_cell.length_c   1.000
_cell.angle_alpha   90.00
_cell.angle_beta   90.00
_cell.angle_gamma   90.00
#
_symmetry.space_group_name_H-M   'P 1'
#
loop_
_entity.id
_entity.type
_entity.pdbx_description
1 polymer ?
#
loop_
_entity_poly.entity_id
_entity_poly.type
_entity_poly.pdbx_seq_one_letter_code
_entity_poly.pdbx_strand_id
1 'polypeptide(L)'
;MSNHKGNFKEEFYARAYRYAMDIVKFVDKLPKSDNASQVIGKQLLRSGTSVVANLIEAKAASSKRDYINFYTHSLKSANESKLWIALLRDTK
;
A
#
# COMPACT_ATOMS: atom_id res chain seq x y z
N MET A 1 -10.07 32.87 3.64
CA MET A 1 -9.12 31.93 3.01
C MET A 1 -8.97 30.73 3.92
N SER A 2 -9.67 29.65 3.60
CA SER A 2 -9.71 28.43 4.41
C SER A 2 -8.32 27.78 4.47
N ASN A 3 -7.97 27.31 5.66
CA ASN A 3 -6.67 26.79 6.04
C ASN A 3 -6.38 25.44 5.33
N HIS A 4 -5.96 25.47 4.06
CA HIS A 4 -5.77 24.28 3.21
C HIS A 4 -4.71 23.27 3.71
N LYS A 5 -3.84 23.65 4.66
CA LYS A 5 -2.80 22.76 5.18
C LYS A 5 -3.31 21.73 6.20
N GLY A 6 -4.44 21.99 6.87
CA GLY A 6 -5.05 21.05 7.80
C GLY A 6 -5.63 19.80 7.12
N ASN A 7 -6.01 19.91 5.84
CA ASN A 7 -6.75 18.87 5.14
C ASN A 7 -5.85 17.86 4.39
N PHE A 8 -4.74 18.32 3.81
CA PHE A 8 -3.91 17.46 2.93
C PHE A 8 -3.32 16.23 3.65
N LYS A 9 -2.83 16.39 4.89
CA LYS A 9 -2.20 15.28 5.62
C LYS A 9 -3.23 14.21 5.96
N GLU A 10 -4.39 14.60 6.46
CA GLU A 10 -5.49 13.68 6.78
C GLU A 10 -6.01 12.99 5.52
N GLU A 11 -6.22 13.75 4.44
CA GLU A 11 -6.63 13.23 3.14
C GLU A 11 -5.62 12.21 2.60
N PHE A 12 -4.32 12.47 2.71
CA PHE A 12 -3.27 11.55 2.29
C PHE A 12 -3.37 10.20 3.03
N TYR A 13 -3.47 10.21 4.35
CA TYR A 13 -3.61 8.97 5.13
C TYR A 13 -4.93 8.25 4.84
N ALA A 14 -6.02 8.98 4.66
CA ALA A 14 -7.31 8.41 4.29
C ALA A 14 -7.25 7.72 2.92
N ARG A 15 -6.60 8.34 1.93
CA ARG A 15 -6.35 7.76 0.61
C ARG A 15 -5.46 6.52 0.68
N ALA A 16 -4.41 6.56 1.50
CA ALA A 16 -3.53 5.41 1.71
C ALA A 16 -4.31 4.23 2.33
N TYR A 17 -5.11 4.47 3.37
CA TYR A 17 -5.94 3.44 3.99
C TYR A 17 -6.97 2.85 3.01
N ARG A 18 -7.62 3.70 2.20
CA ARG A 18 -8.53 3.26 1.14
C ARG A 18 -7.82 2.37 0.12
N TYR A 19 -6.61 2.74 -0.30
CA TYR A 19 -5.78 1.90 -1.16
C TYR A 19 -5.54 0.50 -0.55
N ALA A 20 -5.18 0.40 0.74
CA ALA A 20 -5.01 -0.91 1.38
C ALA A 20 -6.30 -1.74 1.40
N MET A 21 -7.45 -1.11 1.68
CA MET A 21 -8.76 -1.80 1.59
C MET A 21 -9.05 -2.29 0.17
N ASP A 22 -8.73 -1.49 -0.85
CA ASP A 22 -8.94 -1.86 -2.25
C ASP A 22 -8.05 -3.03 -2.67
N ILE A 23 -6.80 -3.08 -2.17
CA ILE A 23 -5.92 -4.25 -2.37
C ILE A 23 -6.52 -5.51 -1.76
N VAL A 24 -7.00 -5.46 -0.51
CA VAL A 24 -7.64 -6.62 0.15
C VAL A 24 -8.82 -7.12 -0.68
N LYS A 25 -9.75 -6.21 -1.02
CA LYS A 25 -10.93 -6.53 -1.84
C LYS A 25 -10.58 -7.06 -3.22
N PHE A 26 -9.49 -6.57 -3.83
CA PHE A 26 -9.03 -7.03 -5.13
C PHE A 26 -8.47 -8.46 -5.04
N VAL A 27 -7.59 -8.73 -4.07
CA VAL A 27 -7.01 -10.07 -3.87
C VAL A 27 -8.08 -11.10 -3.53
N ASP A 28 -9.10 -10.72 -2.75
CA ASP A 28 -10.21 -11.61 -2.42
C ASP A 28 -11.01 -12.09 -3.65
N LYS A 29 -11.06 -11.27 -4.71
CA LYS A 29 -11.74 -11.57 -5.97
C LYS A 29 -10.92 -12.42 -6.94
N LEU A 30 -9.64 -12.66 -6.68
CA LEU A 30 -8.80 -13.45 -7.58
C LEU A 30 -9.28 -14.91 -7.65
N PRO A 31 -9.20 -15.57 -8.83
CA PRO A 31 -9.67 -16.93 -9.01
C PRO A 31 -8.99 -17.90 -8.04
N LYS A 32 -9.77 -18.60 -7.22
CA LYS A 32 -9.25 -19.49 -6.16
C LYS A 32 -8.61 -20.78 -6.69
N SER A 33 -9.02 -21.21 -7.87
CA SER A 33 -8.48 -22.39 -8.56
C SER A 33 -7.16 -22.12 -9.30
N ASP A 34 -6.80 -20.86 -9.52
CA ASP A 34 -5.58 -20.49 -10.23
C ASP A 34 -4.43 -20.24 -9.25
N ASN A 35 -3.49 -21.18 -9.21
CA ASN A 35 -2.35 -21.14 -8.31
C ASN A 35 -1.47 -19.89 -8.51
N ALA A 36 -1.24 -19.45 -9.76
CA ALA A 36 -0.42 -18.27 -10.04
C ALA A 36 -1.08 -17.00 -9.48
N SER A 37 -2.40 -16.86 -9.69
CA SER A 37 -3.19 -15.77 -9.12
C SER A 37 -3.15 -15.77 -7.60
N GLN A 38 -3.23 -16.94 -6.94
CA GLN A 38 -3.17 -17.03 -5.48
C GLN A 38 -1.80 -16.65 -4.92
N VAL A 39 -0.71 -17.10 -5.55
CA VAL A 39 0.66 -16.76 -5.11
C VAL A 39 0.94 -15.28 -5.29
N ILE A 40 0.65 -14.73 -6.47
CA ILE A 40 0.85 -13.29 -6.73
C ILE A 40 -0.08 -12.45 -5.85
N GLY A 41 -1.33 -12.88 -5.67
CA GLY A 41 -2.30 -12.22 -4.79
C GLY A 41 -1.81 -12.12 -3.34
N LYS A 42 -1.20 -13.18 -2.80
CA LYS A 42 -0.58 -13.13 -1.45
C LYS A 42 0.58 -12.13 -1.37
N GLN A 43 1.43 -12.07 -2.39
CA GLN A 43 2.54 -11.11 -2.43
C GLN A 43 2.04 -9.66 -2.57
N LEU A 44 1.00 -9.45 -3.38
CA LEU A 44 0.33 -8.16 -3.50
C LEU A 44 -0.32 -7.75 -2.18
N LEU A 45 -1.02 -8.66 -1.50
CA LEU A 45 -1.65 -8.39 -0.21
C LEU A 45 -0.63 -7.93 0.83
N ARG A 46 0.50 -8.65 0.94
CA ARG A 46 1.59 -8.30 1.87
C ARG A 46 2.20 -6.94 1.53
N SER A 47 2.63 -6.74 0.28
CA SER A 47 3.28 -5.49 -0.14
C SER A 47 2.32 -4.29 -0.08
N GLY A 48 1.08 -4.44 -0.55
CA GLY A 48 0.11 -3.36 -0.63
C GLY A 48 -0.34 -2.85 0.74
N THR A 49 -0.57 -3.76 1.68
CA THR A 49 -0.91 -3.37 3.07
C THR A 49 0.31 -2.79 3.80
N SER A 50 1.52 -3.25 3.48
CA SER A 50 2.77 -2.73 4.04
C SER A 50 3.03 -1.25 3.70
N VAL A 51 2.47 -0.75 2.58
CA VAL A 51 2.51 0.69 2.24
C VAL A 51 1.92 1.52 3.37
N VAL A 52 0.71 1.18 3.83
CA VAL A 52 0.00 1.94 4.87
C VAL A 52 0.58 1.67 6.24
N ALA A 53 0.97 0.42 6.53
CA ALA A 53 1.62 0.06 7.80
C ALA A 53 2.85 0.93 8.05
N ASN A 54 3.76 1.03 7.08
CA ASN A 54 4.95 1.89 7.21
C ASN A 54 4.61 3.38 7.34
N LEU A 55 3.55 3.87 6.68
CA LEU A 55 3.12 5.27 6.84
C LEU A 55 2.58 5.55 8.25
N ILE A 56 1.93 4.57 8.89
CA ILE A 56 1.47 4.65 10.27
C ILE A 56 2.67 4.66 11.22
N GLU A 57 3.63 3.76 11.03
CA GLU A 57 4.88 3.72 11.83
C GLU A 57 5.66 5.04 11.74
N ALA A 58 5.70 5.66 10.55
CA ALA A 58 6.31 6.97 10.39
C ALA A 58 5.69 8.04 11.32
N LYS A 59 4.41 7.95 11.67
CA LYS A 59 3.76 8.90 12.61
C LYS A 59 4.28 8.76 14.05
N ALA A 60 4.77 7.57 14.41
CA ALA A 60 5.34 7.26 15.71
C ALA A 60 6.88 7.34 15.72
N ALA A 61 7.50 7.76 14.61
CA ALA A 61 8.95 7.78 14.46
C ALA A 61 9.65 8.64 15.52
N SER A 62 10.72 8.08 16.10
CA SER A 62 11.50 8.71 17.18
C SER A 62 12.44 9.83 16.69
N SER A 63 12.72 9.89 15.39
CA SER A 63 13.61 10.88 14.79
C SER A 63 13.24 11.17 13.33
N LYS A 64 13.76 12.27 12.79
CA LYS A 64 13.59 12.62 11.37
C LYS A 64 14.17 11.55 10.43
N ARG A 65 15.29 10.93 10.80
CA ARG A 65 15.90 9.84 10.01
C ARG A 65 14.97 8.63 9.97
N ASP A 66 14.44 8.25 11.13
CA ASP A 66 13.52 7.14 11.29
C ASP A 66 12.22 7.38 10.49
N TYR A 67 11.67 8.59 10.58
CA TYR A 67 10.54 9.04 9.76
C TYR A 67 10.79 8.82 8.25
N ILE A 68 11.94 9.28 7.74
CA ILE A 68 12.30 9.12 6.32
C ILE A 68 12.48 7.65 5.94
N ASN A 69 13.05 6.83 6.83
CA ASN A 69 13.23 5.41 6.60
C ASN A 69 11.88 4.71 6.42
N PHE A 70 10.90 4.96 7.27
CA PHE A 70 9.56 4.39 7.12
C PHE A 70 8.88 4.81 5.81
N TYR A 71 8.98 6.08 5.40
CA TYR A 71 8.48 6.51 4.09
C TYR A 71 9.21 5.82 2.93
N THR A 72 10.52 5.59 3.06
CA THR A 72 11.31 4.85 2.07
C THR A 72 10.86 3.39 1.97
N HIS A 73 10.56 2.75 3.09
CA HIS A 73 10.00 1.39 3.11
C HIS A 73 8.60 1.36 2.48
N SER A 74 7.75 2.33 2.79
CA SER A 74 6.43 2.48 2.16
C SER A 74 6.54 2.61 0.63
N LEU A 75 7.47 3.42 0.12
CA LEU A 75 7.72 3.56 -1.31
C LEU A 75 8.20 2.25 -1.96
N LYS A 76 9.11 1.52 -1.30
CA LYS A 76 9.56 0.20 -1.78
C LYS A 76 8.40 -0.78 -1.89
N SER A 77 7.55 -0.85 -0.86
CA SER A 77 6.34 -1.67 -0.87
C SER A 77 5.38 -1.27 -1.98
N ALA A 78 5.18 0.03 -2.23
CA ALA A 78 4.31 0.51 -3.30
C ALA A 78 4.83 0.11 -4.70
N ASN A 79 6.14 0.19 -4.93
CA ASN A 79 6.77 -0.25 -6.16
C ASN A 79 6.61 -1.77 -6.37
N GLU A 80 6.79 -2.55 -5.31
CA GLU A 80 6.55 -3.99 -5.33
C GLU A 80 5.09 -4.33 -5.65
N SER A 81 4.13 -3.65 -5.01
CA SER A 81 2.70 -3.83 -5.31
C SER A 81 2.36 -3.48 -6.76
N LYS A 82 2.97 -2.43 -7.32
CA LYS A 82 2.79 -2.06 -8.73
C LYS A 82 3.24 -3.18 -9.67
N LEU A 83 4.35 -3.85 -9.37
CA LEU A 83 4.82 -5.01 -10.14
C LEU A 83 3.80 -6.16 -10.08
N TRP A 84 3.30 -6.50 -8.90
CA TRP A 84 2.34 -7.61 -8.76
C TRP A 84 1.01 -7.33 -9.47
N ILE A 85 0.52 -6.08 -9.42
CA ILE A 85 -0.66 -5.66 -10.18
C ILE A 85 -0.40 -5.78 -11.69
N ALA A 86 0.76 -5.34 -12.18
CA ALA A 86 1.11 -5.45 -13.59
C ALA A 86 1.18 -6.92 -14.05
N LEU A 87 1.79 -7.80 -13.25
CA LEU A 87 1.83 -9.23 -13.57
C LEU A 87 0.45 -9.85 -13.61
N LEU A 88 -0.45 -9.53 -12.67
CA LEU A 88 -1.84 -10.01 -12.71
C LEU A 88 -2.61 -9.46 -13.92
N ARG A 89 -2.35 -8.21 -14.33
CA ARG A 89 -2.99 -7.61 -15.51
C ARG A 89 -2.49 -8.23 -16.82
N ASP A 90 -1.19 -8.49 -16.94
CA ASP A 90 -0.56 -8.88 -18.20
C ASP A 90 -0.55 -10.40 -18.43
N THR A 91 -0.98 -11.19 -17.45
CA THR A 91 -1.01 -12.67 -17.51
C THR A 91 -2.41 -13.27 -17.31
N LYS A 92 -3.45 -12.42 -17.26
CA LYS A 92 -4.86 -12.81 -17.14
C LYS A 92 -5.65 -12.15 -18.24
#